data_AF-A0A7J3QT18-F1
#
_entry.id   AF-A0A7J3QT18-F1
#
_cell.length_a   1.000
_cell.length_b   1.000
_cell.length_c   1.000
_cell.angle_alpha   90.00
_cell.angle_beta   90.00
_cell.angle_gamma   90.00
#
_symmetry.space_group_name_H-M   'P 1'
#
loop_
_entity.id
_entity.type
_entity.pdbx_description
1 polymer ?
#
loop_
_entity_poly.entity_id
_entity_poly.type
_entity_poly.pdbx_seq_one_letter_code
_entity_poly.pdbx_strand_id
1 'polypeptide(L)'
;MANAKVKKALGESLELHVDSRSYLNIFAEEPKPLKIADLKDGLKGICIEGEVATKPMLRDVKTSKGETVKIAVFEIKDETGKIWVSAWRKNAEKAANLKVGEKIVIKNAYVKKGFGDQLEISTTNTTSIICIPK
;
A
#
# COMPACT_ATOMS: atom_id res chain seq x y z
N MET A 1 -9.56 22.72 55.90
CA MET A 1 -10.92 23.01 55.38
C MET A 1 -10.83 23.30 53.89
N ALA A 2 -11.34 22.40 53.04
CA ALA A 2 -11.84 22.71 51.70
C ALA A 2 -12.71 21.53 51.27
N ASN A 3 -14.02 21.77 51.14
CA ASN A 3 -15.00 20.82 50.65
C ASN A 3 -14.96 20.81 49.12
N ALA A 4 -14.90 19.63 48.50
CA ALA A 4 -15.25 19.45 47.09
C ALA A 4 -16.15 18.22 46.94
N LYS A 5 -17.40 18.45 46.53
CA LYS A 5 -18.41 17.42 46.23
C LYS A 5 -18.22 16.93 44.79
N VAL A 6 -18.06 15.61 44.61
CA VAL A 6 -18.11 14.94 43.31
C VAL A 6 -19.57 14.70 42.90
N LYS A 7 -19.98 15.14 41.72
CA LYS A 7 -21.19 14.67 41.04
C LYS A 7 -20.81 13.55 40.07
N LYS A 8 -21.48 12.39 40.22
CA LYS A 8 -21.38 11.23 39.34
C LYS A 8 -21.91 11.57 37.95
N ALA A 9 -21.11 11.33 36.91
CA ALA A 9 -21.60 11.13 35.56
C ALA A 9 -21.59 9.62 35.30
N LEU A 10 -22.79 9.10 35.04
CA LEU A 10 -23.04 7.74 34.58
C LEU A 10 -22.41 7.58 33.20
N GLY A 11 -21.51 6.61 33.06
CA GLY A 11 -20.91 6.27 31.78
C GLY A 11 -19.92 5.17 32.04
N GLU A 12 -20.38 3.92 31.88
CA GLU A 12 -19.58 2.71 31.97
C GLU A 12 -18.34 2.82 31.07
N SER A 13 -17.22 3.25 31.65
CA SER A 13 -15.91 2.93 31.13
C SER A 13 -15.41 1.73 31.93
N LEU A 14 -15.34 0.59 31.26
CA LEU A 14 -14.64 -0.59 31.76
C LEU A 14 -13.14 -0.24 31.85
N GLU A 15 -12.71 0.20 33.03
CA GLU A 15 -11.32 0.48 33.34
C GLU A 15 -10.59 -0.86 33.54
N LEU A 16 -9.91 -1.36 32.50
CA LEU A 16 -8.99 -2.48 32.65
C LEU A 16 -7.73 -2.01 33.36
N HIS A 17 -7.69 -2.22 34.67
CA HIS A 17 -6.47 -2.20 35.47
C HIS A 17 -5.71 -3.51 35.21
N VAL A 18 -4.57 -3.44 34.51
CA VAL A 18 -3.61 -4.55 34.45
C VAL A 18 -2.30 -4.07 35.05
N ASP A 19 -2.06 -4.54 36.27
CA ASP A 19 -0.81 -4.47 37.00
C ASP A 19 0.17 -5.54 36.47
N SER A 20 1.43 -5.13 36.30
CA SER A 20 2.63 -5.96 36.10
C SER A 20 2.63 -7.07 35.02
N ARG A 21 3.52 -6.86 34.03
CA ARG A 21 4.13 -7.88 33.15
C ARG A 21 3.16 -8.64 32.24
N SER A 22 2.77 -7.99 31.16
CA SER A 22 2.58 -8.69 29.90
C SER A 22 2.96 -7.74 28.79
N TYR A 23 4.00 -8.09 28.05
CA TYR A 23 4.29 -7.47 26.76
C TYR A 23 3.03 -7.68 25.90
N LEU A 24 2.18 -6.65 25.81
CA LEU A 24 1.20 -6.53 24.75
C LEU A 24 2.02 -6.31 23.48
N ASN A 25 2.41 -7.44 22.91
CA ASN A 25 3.02 -7.50 21.61
C ASN A 25 1.89 -7.26 20.60
N ILE A 26 1.59 -5.98 20.40
CA ILE A 26 0.78 -5.53 19.28
C ILE A 26 1.64 -5.74 18.03
N PHE A 27 1.82 -7.01 17.63
CA PHE A 27 2.24 -7.31 16.27
C PHE A 27 1.02 -7.03 15.41
N ALA A 28 0.94 -5.82 14.87
CA ALA A 28 0.19 -5.62 13.65
C ALA A 28 0.79 -6.60 12.63
N GLU A 29 0.10 -7.70 12.33
CA GLU A 29 0.51 -8.62 11.28
C GLU A 29 0.69 -7.81 10.00
N GLU A 30 1.94 -7.66 9.54
CA GLU A 30 2.18 -7.02 8.26
C GLU A 30 1.41 -7.80 7.19
N PRO A 31 0.62 -7.12 6.34
CA PRO A 31 -0.23 -7.82 5.38
C PRO A 31 0.64 -8.71 4.49
N LYS A 32 0.36 -10.01 4.53
CA LYS A 32 1.07 -11.01 3.71
C LYS A 32 0.92 -10.63 2.23
N PRO A 33 2.00 -10.70 1.43
CA PRO A 33 1.92 -10.42 0.01
C PRO A 33 0.98 -11.41 -0.67
N LEU A 34 0.01 -10.89 -1.40
CA LEU A 34 -0.87 -11.67 -2.27
C LEU A 34 -0.09 -12.13 -3.50
N LYS A 35 -0.59 -13.18 -4.14
CA LYS A 35 -0.10 -13.62 -5.45
C LYS A 35 -0.82 -12.86 -6.55
N ILE A 36 -0.15 -12.70 -7.70
CA ILE A 36 -0.70 -11.93 -8.84
C ILE A 36 -1.96 -12.61 -9.39
N ALA A 37 -2.00 -13.94 -9.44
CA ALA A 37 -3.17 -14.69 -9.93
C ALA A 37 -4.43 -14.53 -9.06
N ASP A 38 -4.27 -14.17 -7.77
CA ASP A 38 -5.39 -13.98 -6.83
C ASP A 38 -5.96 -12.55 -6.86
N LEU A 39 -5.37 -11.65 -7.64
CA LEU A 39 -5.83 -10.27 -7.73
C LEU A 39 -7.17 -10.18 -8.46
N LYS A 40 -8.07 -9.38 -7.88
CA LYS A 40 -9.40 -9.07 -8.41
C LYS A 40 -9.61 -7.57 -8.38
N ASP A 41 -10.50 -7.08 -9.25
CA ASP A 41 -10.81 -5.65 -9.25
C ASP A 41 -11.41 -5.22 -7.91
N GLY A 42 -11.14 -3.97 -7.52
CA GLY A 42 -11.69 -3.38 -6.30
C GLY A 42 -10.93 -3.73 -5.02
N LEU A 43 -9.94 -4.63 -5.05
CA LEU A 43 -9.07 -4.88 -3.90
C LEU A 43 -8.26 -3.62 -3.54
N LYS A 44 -8.18 -3.30 -2.25
CA LYS A 44 -7.48 -2.13 -1.71
C LYS A 44 -6.59 -2.54 -0.54
N GLY A 45 -5.55 -1.76 -0.28
CA GLY A 45 -4.63 -2.04 0.83
C GLY A 45 -3.79 -3.29 0.60
N ILE A 46 -3.66 -3.75 -0.65
CA ILE A 46 -2.97 -4.99 -0.96
C ILE A 46 -1.45 -4.84 -0.79
N CYS A 47 -0.82 -5.96 -0.48
CA CYS A 47 0.62 -6.13 -0.50
C CYS A 47 0.95 -7.11 -1.63
N ILE A 48 1.94 -6.81 -2.47
CA ILE A 48 2.40 -7.68 -3.55
C ILE A 48 3.93 -7.71 -3.52
N GLU A 49 4.50 -8.90 -3.65
CA GLU A 49 5.93 -9.10 -3.93
C GLU A 49 6.08 -9.58 -5.37
N GLY A 50 7.10 -9.07 -6.07
CA GLY A 50 7.39 -9.50 -7.43
C GLY A 50 8.70 -8.94 -7.97
N GLU A 51 9.10 -9.41 -9.15
CA GLU A 51 10.25 -8.94 -9.90
C GLU A 51 9.81 -7.98 -11.01
N VAL A 52 10.52 -6.87 -11.19
CA VAL A 52 10.29 -5.93 -12.29
C VAL A 52 10.56 -6.62 -13.63
N ALA A 53 9.52 -6.79 -14.44
CA ALA A 53 9.58 -7.49 -15.72
C ALA A 53 9.88 -6.56 -16.90
N THR A 54 9.50 -5.28 -16.82
CA THR A 54 9.74 -4.29 -17.87
C THR A 54 10.34 -3.00 -17.31
N LYS A 55 11.08 -2.28 -18.16
CA LYS A 55 11.69 -1.01 -17.76
C LYS A 55 10.60 0.03 -17.46
N PRO A 56 10.60 0.66 -16.28
CA PRO A 56 9.65 1.71 -15.95
C PRO A 56 9.69 2.88 -16.93
N MET A 57 8.52 3.21 -17.46
CA MET A 57 8.31 4.32 -18.38
C MET A 57 7.67 5.50 -17.64
N LEU A 58 8.45 6.54 -17.37
CA LEU A 58 7.96 7.79 -16.78
C LEU A 58 7.32 8.67 -17.85
N ARG A 59 6.12 9.19 -17.58
CA ARG A 59 5.35 10.08 -18.46
C ARG A 59 4.62 11.14 -17.63
N ASP A 60 4.26 12.25 -18.28
CA ASP A 60 3.40 13.28 -17.72
C ASP A 60 1.97 13.11 -18.26
N VAL A 61 0.99 13.13 -17.36
CA VAL A 61 -0.44 13.00 -17.71
C VAL A 61 -1.23 14.15 -17.09
N LYS A 62 -2.16 14.70 -17.88
CA LYS A 62 -3.09 15.71 -17.39
C LYS A 62 -4.26 15.02 -16.70
N THR A 63 -4.45 15.32 -15.43
CA THR A 63 -5.58 14.82 -14.64
C THR A 63 -6.88 15.49 -15.05
N SER A 64 -8.02 14.89 -14.70
CA SER A 64 -9.35 15.49 -14.93
C SER A 64 -9.53 16.84 -14.24
N LYS A 65 -8.72 17.14 -13.22
CA LYS A 65 -8.69 18.45 -12.53
C LYS A 65 -7.82 19.50 -13.22
N GLY A 66 -7.22 19.16 -14.37
CA GLY A 66 -6.35 20.03 -15.14
C GLY A 66 -4.88 20.05 -14.70
N GLU A 67 -4.54 19.39 -13.59
CA GLU A 67 -3.16 19.30 -13.09
C GLU A 67 -2.34 18.31 -13.92
N THR A 68 -1.10 18.66 -14.26
CA THR A 68 -0.12 17.73 -14.86
C THR A 68 0.57 16.95 -13.75
N VAL A 69 0.50 15.62 -13.81
CA VAL A 69 1.14 14.72 -12.83
C VAL A 69 1.99 13.68 -13.52
N LYS A 70 3.09 13.28 -12.87
CA LYS A 70 3.93 12.19 -13.35
C LYS A 70 3.29 10.83 -13.06
N ILE A 71 3.42 9.91 -14.01
CA ILE A 71 3.07 8.49 -13.89
C ILE A 71 4.23 7.64 -14.40
N ALA A 72 4.56 6.57 -13.70
CA ALA A 72 5.48 5.54 -14.17
C ALA A 72 4.71 4.25 -14.36
N VAL A 73 4.79 3.69 -15.56
CA VAL A 73 4.12 2.43 -15.91
C VAL A 73 5.18 1.36 -16.14
N PHE A 74 5.00 0.20 -15.50
CA PHE A 74 5.88 -0.96 -15.62
C PHE A 74 5.11 -2.24 -15.31
N GLU A 75 5.68 -3.38 -15.66
CA GLU A 75 5.15 -4.70 -15.37
C GLU A 75 5.98 -5.34 -14.26
N ILE A 76 5.32 -6.02 -13.34
CA ILE A 76 5.95 -6.94 -12.40
C ILE A 76 5.47 -8.36 -12.66
N LYS A 77 6.28 -9.33 -12.27
CA LYS A 77 5.96 -10.75 -12.35
C LYS A 77 6.28 -11.46 -11.04
N ASP A 78 5.56 -12.54 -10.79
CA ASP A 78 5.80 -13.50 -9.75
C ASP A 78 5.63 -14.91 -10.35
N GLU A 79 5.83 -15.98 -9.58
CA GLU A 79 5.61 -17.37 -10.02
C GLU A 79 4.21 -17.61 -10.62
N THR A 80 3.22 -16.80 -10.23
CA THR A 80 1.82 -16.98 -10.63
C THR A 80 1.41 -16.20 -11.89
N GLY A 81 2.21 -15.24 -12.35
CA GLY A 81 1.85 -14.43 -13.52
C GLY A 81 2.49 -13.05 -13.55
N LYS A 82 1.90 -12.16 -14.35
CA LYS A 82 2.37 -10.78 -14.53
C LYS A 82 1.24 -9.77 -14.43
N ILE A 83 1.54 -8.57 -13.96
CA ILE A 83 0.58 -7.48 -13.87
C ILE A 83 1.23 -6.11 -14.08
N TRP A 84 0.47 -5.20 -14.69
CA TRP A 84 0.86 -3.81 -14.86
C TRP A 84 0.73 -3.04 -13.55
N VAL A 85 1.67 -2.12 -13.33
CA VAL A 85 1.73 -1.21 -12.21
C VAL A 85 1.76 0.22 -12.71
N SER A 86 0.81 1.03 -12.23
CA SER A 86 0.71 2.47 -12.45
C SER A 86 1.11 3.21 -11.18
N ALA A 87 2.36 3.67 -11.13
CA ALA A 87 2.89 4.46 -10.02
C ALA A 87 2.68 5.96 -10.28
N TRP A 88 2.13 6.68 -9.32
CA TRP A 88 1.71 8.07 -9.48
C TRP A 88 2.57 9.03 -8.66
N ARG A 89 2.76 10.25 -9.17
CA ARG A 89 3.42 11.37 -8.47
C ARG A 89 4.79 10.96 -7.91
N LYS A 90 5.03 11.11 -6.60
CA LYS A 90 6.28 10.72 -5.94
C LYS A 90 6.64 9.24 -6.15
N ASN A 91 5.64 8.36 -6.24
CA ASN A 91 5.88 6.95 -6.50
C ASN A 91 6.31 6.70 -7.96
N ALA A 92 5.89 7.56 -8.90
CA ALA A 92 6.36 7.50 -10.28
C ALA A 92 7.87 7.74 -10.37
N GLU A 93 8.37 8.77 -9.68
CA GLU A 93 9.79 9.13 -9.68
C GLU A 93 10.65 8.06 -9.00
N LYS A 94 10.17 7.46 -7.90
CA LYS A 94 10.82 6.30 -7.28
C LYS A 94 10.85 5.10 -8.24
N ALA A 95 9.71 4.77 -8.83
CA ALA A 95 9.59 3.65 -9.75
C ALA A 95 10.46 3.81 -11.00
N ALA A 96 10.67 5.04 -11.49
CA ALA A 96 11.52 5.32 -12.65
C ALA A 96 12.98 4.85 -12.50
N ASN A 97 13.45 4.68 -11.27
CA ASN A 97 14.81 4.22 -10.97
C ASN A 97 14.91 2.69 -10.85
N LEU A 98 13.79 1.96 -10.92
CA LEU A 98 13.79 0.50 -10.86
C LEU A 98 14.38 -0.08 -12.15
N LYS A 99 15.07 -1.22 -12.00
CA LYS A 99 15.68 -1.96 -13.10
C LYS A 99 14.94 -3.27 -13.31
N VAL A 100 14.94 -3.76 -14.54
CA VAL A 100 14.43 -5.10 -14.86
C VAL A 100 15.22 -6.14 -14.07
N GLY A 101 14.52 -7.09 -13.44
CA GLY A 101 15.12 -8.11 -12.58
C GLY A 101 15.22 -7.71 -11.11
N GLU A 102 14.90 -6.47 -10.73
CA GLU A 102 14.85 -6.07 -9.33
C GLU A 102 13.62 -6.68 -8.63
N LYS A 103 13.83 -7.27 -7.46
CA LYS A 103 12.74 -7.71 -6.59
C LYS A 103 12.21 -6.52 -5.80
N ILE A 104 10.90 -6.35 -5.80
CA ILE A 104 10.24 -5.26 -5.09
C ILE A 104 9.03 -5.78 -4.30
N VAL A 105 8.69 -5.06 -3.23
CA VAL A 105 7.43 -5.18 -2.51
C VAL A 105 6.66 -3.87 -2.66
N ILE A 106 5.41 -3.99 -3.08
CA ILE A 106 4.47 -2.88 -3.16
C ILE A 106 3.45 -3.06 -2.03
N LYS A 107 3.48 -2.16 -1.04
CA LYS A 107 2.57 -2.17 0.11
C LYS A 107 1.48 -1.10 -0.05
N ASN A 108 0.27 -1.42 0.37
CA ASN A 108 -0.88 -0.51 0.41
C ASN A 108 -1.24 0.06 -0.98
N ALA A 109 -1.28 -0.81 -1.98
CA ALA A 109 -1.75 -0.49 -3.32
C ALA A 109 -3.23 -0.90 -3.51
N TYR A 110 -3.80 -0.58 -4.66
CA TYR A 110 -5.14 -1.02 -5.02
C TYR A 110 -5.15 -1.61 -6.43
N VAL A 111 -6.06 -2.55 -6.65
CA VAL A 111 -6.30 -3.18 -7.94
C VAL A 111 -7.50 -2.51 -8.59
N LYS A 112 -7.34 -2.17 -9.86
CA LYS A 112 -8.42 -1.68 -10.70
C LYS A 112 -8.32 -2.30 -12.08
N LYS A 113 -9.36 -2.11 -12.87
CA LYS A 113 -9.29 -2.35 -14.31
C LYS A 113 -8.70 -1.13 -15.00
N GLY A 114 -7.67 -1.36 -15.79
CA GLY A 114 -6.97 -0.38 -16.60
C GLY A 114 -7.54 -0.29 -18.01
N PHE A 115 -6.69 0.10 -18.95
CA PHE A 115 -7.05 0.14 -20.36
C PHE A 115 -7.37 -1.26 -20.88
N GLY A 116 -8.47 -1.42 -21.61
CA GLY A 116 -8.89 -2.71 -22.18
C GLY A 116 -9.43 -3.72 -21.17
N ASP A 117 -9.97 -3.27 -20.02
CA ASP A 117 -10.54 -4.12 -18.96
C ASP A 117 -9.52 -5.03 -18.23
N GLN A 118 -8.22 -4.88 -18.52
CA GLN A 118 -7.16 -5.66 -17.88
C GLN A 118 -6.89 -5.18 -16.45
N LEU A 119 -6.66 -6.11 -15.53
CA LEU A 119 -6.27 -5.76 -14.15
C LEU A 119 -4.91 -5.05 -14.12
N GLU A 120 -4.84 -3.97 -13.35
CA GLU A 120 -3.61 -3.26 -13.01
C GLU A 120 -3.56 -2.92 -11.52
N ILE A 121 -2.35 -2.84 -10.99
CA ILE A 121 -2.08 -2.28 -9.67
C ILE A 121 -1.85 -0.78 -9.85
N SER A 122 -2.55 0.04 -9.08
CA SER A 122 -2.29 1.47 -9.06
C SER A 122 -1.88 1.91 -7.66
N THR A 123 -0.90 2.80 -7.60
CA THR A 123 -0.41 3.33 -6.33
C THR A 123 -1.25 4.52 -5.87
N THR A 124 -1.31 4.75 -4.57
CA THR A 124 -1.84 5.96 -3.94
C THR A 124 -0.71 6.70 -3.21
N ASN A 125 -1.04 7.80 -2.53
CA ASN A 125 -0.08 8.55 -1.72
C ASN A 125 0.45 7.76 -0.51
N THR A 126 -0.29 6.76 -0.04
CA THR A 126 0.08 5.92 1.11
C THR A 126 0.76 4.61 0.68
N THR A 127 0.94 4.40 -0.62
CA THR A 127 1.64 3.23 -1.15
C THR A 127 3.15 3.37 -0.97
N SER A 128 3.78 2.29 -0.54
CA SER A 128 5.24 2.18 -0.41
C SER A 128 5.78 1.14 -1.39
N ILE A 129 6.81 1.52 -2.15
CA ILE A 129 7.56 0.62 -3.04
C ILE A 129 8.94 0.41 -2.40
N ILE A 130 9.28 -0.83 -2.10
CA ILE A 130 10.52 -1.21 -1.41
C ILE A 130 11.29 -2.15 -2.33
N CYS A 131 12.56 -1.86 -2.61
CA CYS A 131 13.44 -2.80 -3.29
C CYS A 131 14.00 -3.80 -2.28
N ILE A 132 13.96 -5.09 -2.62
CA ILE A 132 14.60 -6.14 -1.84
C ILE A 132 16.01 -6.32 -2.42
N PRO A 133 17.07 -5.99 -1.66
CA PRO A 133 18.43 -6.24 -2.10
C PRO A 133 18.66 -7.74 -2.28
N LYS A 134 19.46 -8.09 -3.29
CA LYS A 134 19.78 -9.47 -3.65
C LYS A 134 20.93 -10.02 -2.82
#